data_AF-A0A2X4WL84-F1
#
_entry.id   AF-A0A2X4WL84-F1
#
_cell.length_a   1.000
_cell.length_b   1.000
_cell.length_c   1.000
_cell.angle_alpha   90.00
_cell.angle_beta   90.00
_cell.angle_gamma   90.00
#
_symmetry.space_group_name_H-M   'P 1'
#
loop_
_entity.id
_entity.type
_entity.pdbx_description
1 polymer ?
#
loop_
_entity_poly.entity_id
_entity_poly.type
_entity_poly.pdbx_seq_one_letter_code
_entity_poly.pdbx_strand_id
1 'polypeptide(L)'
;MSLWKKISLGVLIFIVLLLASVAFLVGTMTGLHLVFSAANRWVPGLEIGQVTGGWRDLSLKNIRYEQPGVAVNAGEIHLAVGLDCLWHSTLCVNDLALKDINVAIDSKKMPPSEQAQEEEDSGPLNLSTPWPITLSRVALNNINIKIDDTTVSVLDFTSGLAWQDKNLTLKPTRLQGLLIALPKVADVAQKEVVEPKIEKPQPDEKPLGETLKDLFAKTGNAGDDRCSPAAQSEYRVISRRAATRHRRYRSDGAHDAA
;
A
#
# COMPACT_ATOMS: atom_id res chain seq x y z
N MET A 1 -44.71 28.83 -39.67
CA MET A 1 -43.71 28.62 -38.59
C MET A 1 -42.37 28.29 -39.23
N SER A 2 -41.33 29.10 -38.99
CA SER A 2 -39.98 28.94 -39.55
C SER A 2 -39.44 27.52 -39.32
N LEU A 3 -38.93 26.86 -40.37
CA LEU A 3 -38.31 25.53 -40.33
C LEU A 3 -37.23 25.42 -39.24
N TRP A 4 -36.53 26.51 -38.97
CA TRP A 4 -35.54 26.62 -37.89
C TRP A 4 -36.14 26.45 -36.48
N LYS A 5 -37.36 26.94 -36.24
CA LYS A 5 -38.05 26.71 -34.96
C LYS A 5 -38.46 25.25 -34.78
N LYS A 6 -38.78 24.53 -35.86
CA LYS A 6 -39.12 23.10 -35.82
C LYS A 6 -37.89 22.23 -35.55
N ILE A 7 -36.75 22.56 -36.17
CA ILE A 7 -35.47 21.86 -35.94
C ILE A 7 -34.97 22.12 -34.51
N SER A 8 -34.98 23.37 -34.06
CA SER A 8 -34.59 23.71 -32.68
C SER A 8 -35.48 23.03 -31.64
N LEU A 9 -36.79 22.95 -31.88
CA LEU A 9 -37.72 22.24 -31.01
C LEU A 9 -37.45 20.72 -31.00
N GLY A 10 -37.16 20.12 -32.16
CA GLY A 10 -36.78 18.71 -32.25
C GLY A 10 -35.50 18.39 -31.48
N VAL A 11 -34.46 19.23 -31.62
CA VAL A 11 -33.21 19.08 -30.86
C VAL A 11 -33.45 19.25 -29.36
N LEU A 12 -34.25 20.23 -28.95
CA LEU A 12 -34.59 20.43 -27.54
C LEU A 12 -35.31 19.20 -26.95
N ILE A 13 -36.31 18.66 -27.65
CA ILE A 13 -37.03 17.46 -27.23
C ILE A 13 -36.08 16.26 -27.12
N PHE A 14 -35.17 16.10 -28.08
CA PHE A 14 -34.17 15.03 -28.05
C PHE A 14 -33.24 15.16 -26.84
N ILE A 15 -32.76 16.36 -26.53
CA ILE A 15 -31.92 16.62 -25.35
C ILE A 15 -32.69 16.30 -24.07
N VAL A 16 -33.94 16.76 -23.94
CA VAL A 16 -34.76 16.47 -22.76
C VAL A 16 -35.01 14.97 -22.61
N LEU A 17 -35.27 14.27 -23.71
CA LEU A 17 -35.47 12.82 -23.71
C LEU A 17 -34.19 12.08 -23.30
N LEU A 18 -33.02 12.54 -23.76
CA LEU A 18 -31.72 12.00 -23.37
C LEU A 18 -31.43 12.23 -21.89
N LEU A 19 -31.67 13.44 -21.38
CA LEU A 19 -31.50 13.72 -19.95
C LEU A 19 -32.45 12.89 -19.09
N ALA A 20 -33.70 12.72 -19.54
CA ALA A 20 -34.67 11.86 -18.86
C ALA A 20 -34.25 10.39 -18.88
N SER A 21 -33.69 9.90 -19.99
CA SER A 21 -33.19 8.52 -20.06
C SER A 21 -31.98 8.32 -19.15
N VAL A 22 -31.01 9.25 -19.14
CA VAL A 22 -29.86 9.19 -18.23
C VAL A 22 -30.32 9.25 -16.77
N ALA A 23 -31.23 10.15 -16.43
CA ALA A 23 -31.80 10.24 -15.09
C ALA A 23 -32.55 8.96 -14.71
N PHE A 24 -33.25 8.32 -15.65
CA PHE A 24 -33.90 7.03 -15.41
C PHE A 24 -32.87 5.91 -15.20
N LEU A 25 -31.83 5.82 -16.04
CA LEU A 25 -30.79 4.79 -15.94
C LEU A 25 -30.03 4.89 -14.61
N VAL A 26 -29.68 6.10 -14.17
CA VAL A 26 -28.92 6.31 -12.94
C VAL A 26 -29.84 6.35 -11.71
N GLY A 27 -31.04 6.89 -11.83
CA GLY A 27 -31.95 7.13 -10.70
C GLY A 27 -32.85 5.95 -10.34
N THR A 28 -33.03 4.97 -11.23
CA THR A 28 -33.87 3.79 -10.96
C THR A 28 -33.04 2.54 -10.71
N MET A 29 -33.56 1.64 -9.88
CA MET A 29 -32.92 0.34 -9.62
C MET A 29 -32.77 -0.48 -10.91
N THR A 30 -33.82 -0.54 -11.74
CA THR A 30 -33.78 -1.28 -13.01
C THR A 30 -32.77 -0.69 -13.98
N GLY A 31 -32.69 0.65 -14.07
CA GLY A 31 -31.69 1.35 -14.85
C GLY A 31 -30.25 1.00 -14.46
N LEU A 32 -29.97 0.99 -13.16
CA LEU A 32 -28.65 0.68 -12.63
C LEU A 32 -28.21 -0.75 -12.97
N HIS A 33 -29.12 -1.71 -12.80
CA HIS A 33 -28.86 -3.11 -13.18
C HIS A 33 -28.57 -3.25 -14.68
N LEU A 34 -29.26 -2.49 -15.55
CA LEU A 34 -28.98 -2.47 -16.98
C LEU A 34 -27.59 -1.89 -17.26
N VAL A 35 -27.17 -0.84 -16.56
CA VAL A 35 -25.83 -0.25 -16.71
C VAL A 35 -24.74 -1.23 -16.31
N PHE A 36 -24.87 -1.88 -15.14
CA PHE A 36 -23.86 -2.85 -14.69
C PHE A 36 -23.84 -4.12 -15.52
N SER A 37 -24.99 -4.63 -15.97
CA SER A 37 -25.00 -5.77 -16.89
C SER A 37 -24.41 -5.42 -18.26
N ALA A 38 -24.66 -4.19 -18.76
CA ALA A 38 -24.04 -3.71 -19.97
C ALA A 38 -22.51 -3.52 -19.82
N ALA A 39 -22.00 -3.17 -18.64
CA ALA A 39 -20.57 -2.98 -18.39
C ALA A 39 -19.73 -4.20 -18.80
N ASN A 40 -20.25 -5.42 -18.63
CA ASN A 40 -19.60 -6.66 -19.10
C ASN A 40 -19.32 -6.65 -20.63
N ARG A 41 -20.12 -5.92 -21.42
CA ARG A 41 -19.93 -5.80 -22.87
C ARG A 41 -18.89 -4.75 -23.25
N TRP A 42 -18.75 -3.72 -22.43
CA TRP A 42 -17.83 -2.58 -22.64
C TRP A 42 -16.45 -2.83 -22.03
N VAL A 43 -16.37 -3.67 -20.99
CA VAL A 43 -15.12 -4.08 -20.35
C VAL A 43 -14.83 -5.54 -20.72
N PRO A 44 -13.93 -5.80 -21.68
CA PRO A 44 -13.57 -7.15 -22.07
C PRO A 44 -13.01 -7.92 -20.87
N GLY A 45 -13.53 -9.13 -20.64
CA GLY A 45 -13.06 -10.01 -19.57
C GLY A 45 -13.71 -9.76 -18.21
N LEU A 46 -14.58 -8.75 -18.06
CA LEU A 46 -15.37 -8.53 -16.85
C LEU A 46 -16.69 -9.30 -16.92
N GLU A 47 -16.90 -10.18 -15.94
CA GLU A 47 -18.15 -10.90 -15.73
C GLU A 47 -18.68 -10.55 -14.34
N ILE A 48 -19.78 -9.83 -14.29
CA ILE A 48 -20.54 -9.59 -13.07
C ILE A 48 -21.71 -10.60 -13.04
N GLY A 49 -21.72 -11.50 -12.04
CA GLY A 49 -22.74 -12.55 -11.94
C GLY A 49 -24.12 -12.03 -11.52
N GLN A 50 -24.20 -11.28 -10.42
CA GLN A 50 -25.47 -10.73 -9.94
C GLN A 50 -25.26 -9.33 -9.38
N VAL A 51 -26.20 -8.43 -9.69
CA VAL A 51 -26.33 -7.10 -9.09
C VAL A 51 -27.63 -7.09 -8.31
N THR A 52 -27.63 -6.53 -7.10
CA THR A 52 -28.81 -6.42 -6.22
C THR A 52 -28.79 -5.06 -5.52
N GLY A 53 -29.96 -4.47 -5.29
CA GLY A 53 -30.10 -3.19 -4.59
C GLY A 53 -29.99 -1.96 -5.50
N GLY A 54 -29.99 -0.77 -4.89
CA GLY A 54 -29.75 0.52 -5.56
C GLY A 54 -28.47 1.18 -5.06
N TRP A 55 -28.22 2.43 -5.44
CA TRP A 55 -27.01 3.16 -5.01
C TRP A 55 -26.78 3.23 -3.49
N ARG A 56 -27.85 3.11 -2.70
CA ARG A 56 -27.77 3.16 -1.23
C ARG A 56 -27.34 1.83 -0.61
N ASP A 57 -27.47 0.72 -1.34
CA ASP A 57 -27.30 -0.66 -0.87
C ASP A 57 -26.93 -1.62 -2.02
N LEU A 58 -25.96 -1.21 -2.84
CA LEU A 58 -25.57 -1.95 -4.03
C LEU A 58 -24.72 -3.15 -3.62
N SER A 59 -25.19 -4.36 -3.88
CA SER A 59 -24.41 -5.59 -3.73
C SER A 59 -24.18 -6.24 -5.08
N LEU A 60 -22.91 -6.41 -5.44
CA LEU A 60 -22.48 -7.17 -6.61
C LEU A 60 -21.84 -8.48 -6.16
N LYS A 61 -22.25 -9.60 -6.77
CA LYS A 61 -21.76 -10.94 -6.44
C LYS A 61 -21.16 -11.63 -7.66
N ASN A 62 -20.16 -12.47 -7.40
CA ASN A 62 -19.45 -13.27 -8.40
C ASN A 62 -18.89 -12.40 -9.52
N ILE A 63 -18.01 -11.46 -9.17
CA ILE A 63 -17.30 -10.65 -10.17
C ILE A 63 -16.01 -11.37 -10.53
N ARG A 64 -15.80 -11.56 -11.82
CA ARG A 64 -14.57 -12.11 -12.39
C ARG A 64 -14.03 -11.16 -13.43
N TYR A 65 -12.73 -10.91 -13.39
CA TYR A 65 -12.04 -10.08 -14.36
C TYR A 65 -10.78 -10.78 -14.82
N GLU A 66 -10.69 -11.07 -16.11
CA GLU A 66 -9.53 -11.73 -16.70
C GLU A 66 -8.96 -10.91 -17.85
N GLN A 67 -7.68 -10.56 -17.72
CA GLN A 67 -6.87 -9.93 -18.75
C GLN A 67 -5.47 -10.57 -18.79
N PRO A 68 -4.70 -10.38 -19.88
CA PRO A 68 -3.33 -10.88 -19.96
C PRO A 68 -2.48 -10.35 -18.79
N GLY A 69 -2.10 -11.26 -17.88
CA GLY A 69 -1.29 -10.93 -16.70
C GLY A 69 -2.07 -10.47 -15.45
N VAL A 70 -3.40 -10.34 -15.50
CA VAL A 70 -4.20 -9.96 -14.33
C VAL A 70 -5.48 -10.80 -14.27
N ALA A 71 -5.66 -11.55 -13.18
CA ALA A 71 -6.90 -12.25 -12.87
C ALA A 71 -7.41 -11.78 -11.50
N VAL A 72 -8.60 -11.19 -11.48
CA VAL A 72 -9.26 -10.74 -10.26
C VAL A 72 -10.57 -11.49 -10.10
N ASN A 73 -10.75 -12.12 -8.95
CA ASN A 73 -12.01 -12.74 -8.56
C ASN A 73 -12.50 -12.08 -7.28
N ALA A 74 -13.73 -11.62 -7.27
CA ALA A 74 -14.35 -10.98 -6.13
C ALA A 74 -15.68 -11.67 -5.80
N GLY A 75 -15.78 -12.21 -4.59
CA GLY A 75 -16.99 -12.90 -4.13
C GLY A 75 -18.18 -11.95 -4.00
N GLU A 76 -18.02 -10.91 -3.18
CA GLU A 76 -19.06 -9.91 -2.94
C GLU A 76 -18.47 -8.51 -2.74
N ILE A 77 -19.08 -7.52 -3.40
CA ILE A 77 -18.79 -6.09 -3.22
C ILE A 77 -20.08 -5.40 -2.81
N HIS A 78 -20.05 -4.74 -1.66
CA HIS A 78 -21.14 -3.93 -1.14
C HIS A 78 -20.74 -2.46 -1.18
N LEU A 79 -21.59 -1.63 -1.77
CA LEU A 79 -21.39 -0.19 -1.91
C LEU A 79 -22.68 0.55 -1.51
N ALA A 80 -22.57 1.41 -0.51
CA ALA A 80 -23.65 2.27 -0.05
C ALA A 80 -23.27 3.74 -0.21
N VAL A 81 -23.86 4.41 -1.19
CA VAL A 81 -23.65 5.84 -1.48
C VAL A 81 -24.75 6.68 -0.83
N GLY A 82 -24.36 7.73 -0.14
CA GLY A 82 -25.25 8.75 0.41
C GLY A 82 -25.66 9.77 -0.65
N LEU A 83 -26.72 9.47 -1.42
CA LEU A 83 -27.24 10.37 -2.46
C LEU A 83 -27.68 11.74 -1.91
N ASP A 84 -28.06 11.80 -0.64
CA ASP A 84 -28.45 13.02 0.06
C ASP A 84 -27.29 14.05 0.13
N CYS A 85 -26.03 13.59 0.13
CA CYS A 85 -24.86 14.46 0.12
C CYS A 85 -24.60 15.10 -1.26
N LEU A 86 -24.99 14.45 -2.35
CA LEU A 86 -24.78 14.97 -3.71
C LEU A 86 -25.56 16.27 -3.95
N TRP A 87 -26.73 16.41 -3.31
CA TRP A 87 -27.49 17.66 -3.30
C TRP A 87 -26.73 18.82 -2.66
N HIS A 88 -25.81 18.52 -1.73
CA HIS A 88 -24.94 19.47 -1.05
C HIS A 88 -23.54 19.52 -1.65
N SER A 89 -23.36 19.08 -2.90
CA SER A 89 -22.03 19.11 -3.56
C SER A 89 -20.96 18.31 -2.80
N THR A 90 -21.35 17.19 -2.18
CA THR A 90 -20.43 16.35 -1.39
C THR A 90 -20.61 14.88 -1.77
N LEU A 91 -19.50 14.14 -1.88
CA LEU A 91 -19.54 12.70 -2.16
C LEU A 91 -19.42 11.91 -0.85
N CYS A 92 -20.52 11.29 -0.42
CA CYS A 92 -20.54 10.42 0.76
C CYS A 92 -20.66 8.96 0.35
N VAL A 93 -19.71 8.13 0.75
CA VAL A 93 -19.80 6.68 0.70
C VAL A 93 -19.95 6.19 2.13
N ASN A 94 -21.13 5.69 2.47
CA ASN A 94 -21.46 5.23 3.81
C ASN A 94 -20.75 3.90 4.12
N ASP A 95 -20.74 2.99 3.16
CA ASP A 95 -20.15 1.67 3.33
C ASP A 95 -19.55 1.19 2.01
N LEU A 96 -18.30 0.75 2.05
CA LEU A 96 -17.63 0.02 0.98
C LEU A 96 -17.08 -1.26 1.59
N ALA A 97 -17.75 -2.38 1.39
CA ALA A 97 -17.30 -3.68 1.89
C ALA A 97 -16.91 -4.60 0.73
N LEU A 98 -15.70 -5.13 0.75
CA LEU A 98 -15.22 -6.12 -0.19
C LEU A 98 -14.97 -7.42 0.56
N LYS A 99 -15.46 -8.53 0.01
CA LYS A 99 -15.36 -9.84 0.62
C LYS A 99 -14.86 -10.88 -0.39
N ASP A 100 -13.95 -11.73 0.08
CA ASP A 100 -13.42 -12.87 -0.67
C ASP A 100 -12.80 -12.42 -2.01
N ILE A 101 -11.86 -11.47 -1.94
CA ILE A 101 -11.16 -10.93 -3.12
C ILE A 101 -9.85 -11.68 -3.32
N ASN A 102 -9.64 -12.21 -4.52
CA ASN A 102 -8.41 -12.85 -4.95
C ASN A 102 -7.87 -12.14 -6.18
N VAL A 103 -6.71 -11.52 -6.05
CA VAL A 103 -6.03 -10.81 -7.14
C VAL A 103 -4.75 -11.57 -7.45
N ALA A 104 -4.59 -12.02 -8.69
CA ALA A 104 -3.38 -12.66 -9.19
C ALA A 104 -2.80 -11.82 -10.32
N ILE A 105 -1.62 -11.26 -10.08
CA ILE A 105 -0.89 -10.41 -11.00
C ILE A 105 0.36 -11.19 -11.44
N ASP A 106 0.48 -11.39 -12.75
CA ASP A 106 1.62 -12.02 -13.43
C ASP A 106 2.24 -10.98 -14.37
N SER A 107 3.26 -10.29 -13.87
CA SER A 107 3.93 -9.18 -14.55
C SER A 107 4.55 -9.62 -15.88
N LYS A 108 4.87 -10.91 -16.03
CA LYS A 108 5.51 -11.47 -17.25
C LYS A 108 4.54 -11.60 -18.43
N LYS A 109 3.24 -11.62 -18.16
CA LYS A 109 2.19 -11.74 -19.19
C LYS A 109 1.54 -10.40 -19.54
N MET A 110 1.98 -9.31 -18.91
CA MET A 110 1.49 -7.98 -19.22
C MET A 110 2.02 -7.52 -20.58
N PRO A 111 1.22 -6.77 -21.35
CA PRO A 111 1.75 -6.07 -22.52
C PRO A 111 2.92 -5.17 -22.09
N PRO A 112 4.02 -5.10 -22.85
CA PRO A 112 5.12 -4.20 -22.56
C PRO A 112 4.59 -2.78 -22.39
N SER A 113 4.85 -2.15 -21.24
CA SER A 113 4.53 -0.74 -21.06
C SER A 113 5.37 0.07 -22.04
N GLU A 114 4.71 0.95 -22.80
CA GLU A 114 5.36 2.04 -23.50
C GLU A 114 6.13 2.84 -22.46
N GLN A 115 7.42 3.07 -22.71
CA GLN A 115 8.38 3.61 -21.73
C GLN A 115 7.76 4.82 -21.01
N ALA A 116 7.37 4.62 -19.75
CA ALA A 116 6.94 5.69 -18.89
C ALA A 116 8.12 6.67 -18.82
N GLN A 117 7.92 7.87 -19.36
CA GLN A 117 8.77 8.99 -19.00
C GLN A 117 8.79 9.02 -17.48
N GLU A 118 9.98 8.94 -16.90
CA GLU A 118 10.18 9.14 -15.47
C GLU A 118 9.68 10.55 -15.13
N GLU A 119 8.41 10.66 -14.72
CA GLU A 119 7.94 11.81 -13.98
C GLU A 119 8.67 11.76 -12.64
N GLU A 120 9.80 12.45 -12.58
CA GLU A 120 10.33 12.97 -11.32
C GLU A 120 9.31 13.93 -10.71
N ASP A 121 8.25 13.42 -10.08
CA ASP A 121 7.45 14.21 -9.16
C ASP A 121 7.82 13.85 -7.72
N SER A 122 9.02 14.31 -7.33
CA SER A 122 9.48 14.32 -5.94
C SER A 122 9.19 15.66 -5.25
N GLY A 123 8.08 16.29 -5.59
CA GLY A 123 7.48 17.36 -4.80
C GLY A 123 6.66 16.81 -3.62
N PRO A 124 6.32 17.63 -2.59
CA PRO A 124 5.35 17.23 -1.59
C PRO A 124 4.02 16.93 -2.29
N LEU A 125 3.53 15.70 -2.11
CA LEU A 125 2.33 15.13 -2.72
C LEU A 125 1.12 16.07 -2.51
N ASN A 126 0.82 16.92 -3.51
CA ASN A 126 -0.24 17.93 -3.45
C ASN A 126 -1.55 17.35 -4.00
N LEU A 127 -2.09 16.34 -3.31
CA LEU A 127 -3.39 15.80 -3.68
C LEU A 127 -4.48 16.71 -3.11
N SER A 128 -5.14 17.47 -3.99
CA SER A 128 -6.29 18.32 -3.63
C SER A 128 -7.57 17.80 -4.26
N THR A 129 -8.63 17.61 -3.46
CA THR A 129 -9.94 17.23 -4.00
C THR A 129 -10.81 18.48 -4.27
N PRO A 130 -11.42 18.60 -5.46
CA PRO A 130 -12.30 19.74 -5.77
C PRO A 130 -13.65 19.68 -5.04
N TRP A 131 -14.03 18.52 -4.50
CA TRP A 131 -15.27 18.31 -3.74
C TRP A 131 -14.93 17.48 -2.50
N PRO A 132 -15.55 17.73 -1.34
CA PRO A 132 -15.30 16.93 -0.15
C PRO A 132 -15.75 15.48 -0.38
N ILE A 133 -14.91 14.53 0.03
CA ILE A 133 -15.17 13.09 -0.07
C ILE A 133 -15.13 12.48 1.32
N THR A 134 -16.20 11.82 1.73
CA THR A 134 -16.23 11.09 3.01
C THR A 134 -16.55 9.63 2.75
N LEU A 135 -15.63 8.76 3.14
CA LEU A 135 -15.80 7.31 3.21
C LEU A 135 -15.96 6.93 4.68
N SER A 136 -17.19 6.62 5.09
CA SER A 136 -17.51 6.35 6.49
C SER A 136 -16.96 5.01 6.98
N ARG A 137 -17.09 3.97 6.16
CA ARG A 137 -16.56 2.64 6.43
C ARG A 137 -16.05 2.00 5.14
N VAL A 138 -14.80 1.55 5.18
CA VAL A 138 -14.19 0.63 4.22
C VAL A 138 -13.90 -0.64 4.97
N ALA A 139 -14.48 -1.77 4.54
CA ALA A 139 -14.24 -3.07 5.13
C ALA A 139 -13.71 -4.02 4.06
N LEU A 140 -12.57 -4.65 4.33
CA LEU A 140 -12.00 -5.68 3.49
C LEU A 140 -11.94 -6.96 4.31
N ASN A 141 -12.55 -8.02 3.83
CA ASN A 141 -12.60 -9.30 4.51
C ASN A 141 -12.11 -10.41 3.58
N ASN A 142 -11.15 -11.19 4.07
CA ASN A 142 -10.54 -12.29 3.33
C ASN A 142 -10.01 -11.88 1.95
N ILE A 143 -9.01 -10.98 1.94
CA ILE A 143 -8.35 -10.52 0.73
C ILE A 143 -7.05 -11.30 0.54
N ASN A 144 -6.84 -11.84 -0.65
CA ASN A 144 -5.59 -12.46 -1.07
C ASN A 144 -5.08 -11.77 -2.33
N ILE A 145 -3.88 -11.23 -2.27
CA ILE A 145 -3.21 -10.57 -3.38
C ILE A 145 -1.92 -11.32 -3.63
N LYS A 146 -1.82 -11.93 -4.80
CA LYS A 146 -0.60 -12.58 -5.29
C LYS A 146 0.00 -11.72 -6.40
N ILE A 147 1.19 -11.19 -6.15
CA ILE A 147 1.96 -10.41 -7.11
C ILE A 147 3.22 -11.20 -7.41
N ASP A 148 3.29 -11.79 -8.61
CA ASP A 148 4.34 -12.73 -9.02
C ASP A 148 4.53 -13.84 -7.98
N ASP A 149 5.63 -13.82 -7.23
CA ASP A 149 5.97 -14.80 -6.18
C ASP A 149 5.69 -14.30 -4.76
N THR A 150 5.11 -13.09 -4.61
CA THR A 150 4.76 -12.49 -3.31
C THR A 150 3.28 -12.68 -3.03
N THR A 151 2.92 -13.21 -1.87
CA THR A 151 1.52 -13.30 -1.43
C THR A 151 1.26 -12.40 -0.25
N VAL A 152 0.29 -11.51 -0.37
CA VAL A 152 -0.22 -10.65 0.69
C VAL A 152 -1.65 -11.07 1.00
N SER A 153 -1.90 -11.57 2.20
CA SER A 153 -3.24 -11.91 2.66
C SER A 153 -3.65 -11.00 3.81
N VAL A 154 -4.90 -10.53 3.81
CA VAL A 154 -5.48 -9.72 4.88
C VAL A 154 -6.81 -10.34 5.29
N LEU A 155 -6.93 -10.71 6.57
CA LEU A 155 -8.14 -11.35 7.08
C LEU A 155 -9.27 -10.34 7.30
N ASP A 156 -9.01 -9.29 8.08
CA ASP A 156 -9.99 -8.25 8.40
C ASP A 156 -9.30 -6.88 8.43
N PHE A 157 -9.77 -5.99 7.57
CA PHE A 157 -9.33 -4.60 7.56
C PHE A 157 -10.55 -3.71 7.55
N THR A 158 -10.65 -2.80 8.51
CA THR A 158 -11.69 -1.78 8.54
C THR A 158 -11.04 -0.42 8.71
N SER A 159 -11.43 0.55 7.89
CA SER A 159 -10.97 1.92 7.96
C SER A 159 -12.09 2.88 7.58
N GLY A 160 -11.81 4.17 7.63
CA GLY A 160 -12.64 5.21 7.03
C GLY A 160 -11.74 6.38 6.70
N LEU A 161 -12.16 7.23 5.78
CA LEU A 161 -11.40 8.40 5.39
C LEU A 161 -12.32 9.60 5.15
N ALA A 162 -11.80 10.79 5.41
CA ALA A 162 -12.43 12.04 5.07
C ALA A 162 -11.38 12.91 4.40
N TRP A 163 -11.68 13.39 3.21
CA TRP A 163 -10.76 14.18 2.41
C TRP A 163 -11.43 15.48 1.98
N GLN A 164 -10.83 16.58 2.40
CA GLN A 164 -11.24 17.92 2.04
C GLN A 164 -10.02 18.78 1.71
N ASP A 165 -10.03 19.41 0.54
CA ASP A 165 -8.91 20.20 0.04
C ASP A 165 -7.62 19.35 0.07
N LYS A 166 -6.65 19.73 0.90
CA LYS A 166 -5.36 19.04 1.10
C LYS A 166 -5.34 18.13 2.33
N ASN A 167 -6.41 18.12 3.11
CA ASN A 167 -6.48 17.38 4.37
C ASN A 167 -7.12 16.03 4.15
N LEU A 168 -6.29 14.98 4.22
CA LEU A 168 -6.74 13.60 4.30
C LEU A 168 -6.73 13.15 5.76
N THR A 169 -7.90 12.96 6.33
CA THR A 169 -8.09 12.43 7.69
C THR A 169 -8.49 10.96 7.62
N LEU A 170 -7.69 10.08 8.21
CA LEU A 170 -8.05 8.69 8.40
C LEU A 170 -8.84 8.53 9.70
N LYS A 171 -9.98 7.85 9.62
CA LYS A 171 -10.76 7.39 10.76
C LYS A 171 -10.06 6.17 11.40
N PRO A 172 -10.48 5.73 12.59
CA PRO A 172 -9.86 4.59 13.27
C PRO A 172 -9.73 3.38 12.34
N THR A 173 -8.47 2.98 12.09
CA THR A 173 -8.13 1.85 11.22
C THR A 173 -7.84 0.63 12.07
N ARG A 174 -8.44 -0.49 11.71
CA ARG A 174 -8.22 -1.81 12.31
C ARG A 174 -7.72 -2.74 11.21
N LEU A 175 -6.60 -3.40 11.47
CA LEU A 175 -6.02 -4.38 10.57
C LEU A 175 -5.70 -5.64 11.38
N GLN A 176 -6.18 -6.79 10.90
CA GLN A 176 -6.01 -8.09 11.56
C GLN A 176 -5.66 -9.15 10.53
N GLY A 177 -4.74 -10.04 10.91
CA GLY A 177 -4.34 -11.19 10.10
C GLY A 177 -3.68 -10.79 8.78
N LEU A 178 -2.79 -9.79 8.79
CA LEU A 178 -1.91 -9.48 7.67
C LEU A 178 -0.79 -10.52 7.60
N LEU A 179 -0.67 -11.19 6.45
CA LEU A 179 0.36 -12.17 6.15
C LEU A 179 1.04 -11.74 4.86
N ILE A 180 2.35 -11.60 4.89
CA ILE A 180 3.16 -11.28 3.72
C ILE A 180 4.16 -12.42 3.55
N ALA A 181 4.01 -13.19 2.49
CA ALA A 181 4.95 -14.22 2.07
C ALA A 181 5.86 -13.61 0.99
N LEU A 182 7.12 -13.38 1.35
CA LEU A 182 8.13 -12.87 0.44
C LEU A 182 8.62 -13.99 -0.51
N PRO A 183 9.02 -13.63 -1.74
CA PRO A 183 9.64 -14.56 -2.67
C PRO A 183 10.96 -15.06 -2.07
N LYS A 184 11.23 -16.36 -2.21
CA LYS A 184 12.53 -16.92 -1.83
C LYS A 184 13.60 -16.25 -2.70
N VAL A 185 14.58 -15.59 -2.08
CA VAL A 185 15.75 -14.94 -2.70
C VAL A 185 16.74 -15.99 -3.25
N ALA A 186 16.24 -17.03 -3.93
CA ALA A 186 17.06 -18.15 -4.36
C ALA A 186 17.73 -17.95 -5.73
N ASP A 187 17.40 -16.90 -6.49
CA ASP A 187 17.80 -16.80 -7.91
C ASP A 187 18.49 -15.49 -8.34
N VAL A 188 18.97 -14.67 -7.40
CA VAL A 188 19.82 -13.50 -7.73
C VAL A 188 21.28 -13.70 -7.26
N ALA A 189 21.53 -14.62 -6.34
CA ALA A 189 22.89 -14.88 -5.85
C ALA A 189 23.72 -15.86 -6.72
N GLN A 190 23.17 -16.41 -7.81
CA GLN A 190 23.87 -17.41 -8.64
C GLN A 190 24.28 -16.95 -10.05
N LYS A 191 23.94 -15.71 -10.46
CA LYS A 191 24.38 -15.17 -11.77
C LYS A 191 25.60 -14.26 -11.72
N GLU A 192 26.10 -13.95 -10.53
CA GLU A 192 27.36 -13.22 -10.34
C GLU A 192 28.38 -14.05 -9.56
N VAL A 193 28.47 -15.35 -9.89
CA VAL A 193 29.74 -16.06 -9.80
C VAL A 193 30.29 -16.09 -11.23
N VAL A 194 30.67 -14.92 -11.73
CA VAL A 194 31.74 -14.89 -12.73
C VAL A 194 32.95 -15.41 -11.97
N GLU A 195 33.35 -16.63 -12.31
CA GLU A 195 34.60 -17.25 -11.89
C GLU A 195 35.69 -16.18 -11.75
N PRO A 196 36.28 -15.96 -10.57
CA PRO A 196 37.49 -15.19 -10.53
C PRO A 196 38.49 -16.02 -11.32
N LYS A 197 38.82 -15.54 -12.52
CA LYS A 197 39.93 -16.05 -13.32
C LYS A 197 41.16 -15.95 -12.42
N ILE A 198 41.54 -17.07 -11.82
CA ILE A 198 42.79 -17.20 -11.09
C ILE A 198 43.90 -17.12 -12.14
N GLU A 199 44.33 -15.90 -12.45
CA GLU A 199 45.66 -15.67 -13.00
C GLU A 199 46.65 -16.13 -11.94
N LYS A 200 47.38 -17.20 -12.26
CA LYS A 200 48.54 -17.65 -11.47
C LYS A 200 49.61 -16.56 -11.53
N PRO A 201 50.01 -15.93 -10.41
CA PRO A 201 51.22 -15.13 -10.39
C PRO A 201 52.45 -16.06 -10.26
N GLN A 202 53.56 -15.57 -10.80
CA GLN A 202 54.83 -16.25 -10.98
C GLN A 202 55.53 -16.67 -9.66
N PRO A 203 56.48 -17.62 -9.72
CA PRO A 203 56.94 -18.40 -8.56
C PRO A 203 58.13 -17.78 -7.81
N ASP A 204 58.17 -16.47 -7.55
CA ASP A 204 59.36 -15.81 -6.98
C ASP A 204 59.06 -14.72 -5.93
N GLU A 205 58.13 -14.95 -5.00
CA GLU A 205 58.05 -14.14 -3.78
C GLU A 205 58.09 -15.01 -2.51
N LYS A 206 58.96 -14.62 -1.58
CA LYS A 206 59.23 -15.34 -0.33
C LYS A 206 57.94 -15.55 0.47
N PRO A 207 57.76 -16.71 1.12
CA PRO A 207 56.52 -17.05 1.79
C PRO A 207 56.19 -16.03 2.87
N LEU A 208 54.92 -15.62 2.90
CA LEU A 208 54.31 -14.65 3.82
C LEU A 208 54.65 -14.89 5.31
N GLY A 209 55.03 -16.12 5.66
CA GLY A 209 55.50 -16.49 7.00
C GLY A 209 56.85 -15.87 7.41
N GLU A 210 57.76 -15.61 6.46
CA GLU A 210 59.01 -14.86 6.76
C GLU A 210 58.71 -13.36 6.94
N THR A 211 57.85 -12.80 6.10
CA THR A 211 57.46 -11.39 6.18
C THR A 211 56.74 -11.07 7.49
N LEU A 212 55.91 -12.00 7.99
CA LEU A 212 55.25 -11.85 9.28
C LEU A 212 56.26 -11.92 10.44
N LYS A 213 57.24 -12.83 10.40
CA LYS A 213 58.29 -12.90 11.43
C LYS A 213 59.12 -11.62 11.52
N ASP A 214 59.46 -11.00 10.39
CA ASP A 214 60.21 -9.74 10.37
C ASP A 214 59.38 -8.56 10.90
N LEU A 215 58.06 -8.54 10.68
CA LEU A 215 57.16 -7.53 11.24
C LEU A 215 57.01 -7.66 12.76
N PHE A 216 56.97 -8.88 13.29
CA PHE A 216 56.92 -9.12 14.74
C PHE A 216 58.28 -8.88 15.42
N ALA A 217 59.40 -9.15 14.74
CA ALA A 217 60.73 -8.79 15.23
C ALA A 217 60.93 -7.26 15.29
N LYS A 218 60.36 -6.51 14.35
CA LYS A 218 60.42 -5.03 14.32
C LYS A 218 59.59 -4.35 15.41
N THR A 219 58.59 -5.04 15.98
CA THR A 219 57.74 -4.53 17.07
C THR A 219 58.15 -5.02 18.46
N GLY A 220 59.08 -5.98 18.55
CA GLY A 220 59.56 -6.55 19.81
C GLY A 220 60.66 -5.75 20.54
N ASN A 221 61.06 -4.58 20.04
CA ASN A 221 62.18 -3.79 20.60
C ASN A 221 61.80 -2.34 20.96
N ALA A 222 60.55 -2.12 21.38
CA ALA A 222 60.15 -0.95 22.16
C ALA A 222 59.68 -1.44 23.53
N GLY A 223 60.66 -1.67 24.42
CA GLY A 223 60.42 -2.00 25.80
C GLY A 223 59.69 -0.89 26.54
N ASP A 224 58.94 -1.33 27.55
CA ASP A 224 59.03 -0.81 28.91
C ASP A 224 58.87 0.71 29.09
N ASP A 225 57.66 1.12 29.48
CA ASP A 225 57.43 1.93 30.69
C ASP A 225 56.04 2.59 30.68
N ARG A 226 55.34 2.45 31.82
CA ARG A 226 54.13 3.19 32.28
C ARG A 226 52.76 2.70 31.79
N CYS A 227 52.18 1.78 32.54
CA CYS A 227 50.74 1.89 32.88
C CYS A 227 50.52 3.17 33.68
N SER A 228 49.94 4.20 33.05
CA SER A 228 49.54 5.45 33.69
C SER A 228 48.35 5.22 34.65
N PRO A 229 48.38 5.75 35.89
CA PRO A 229 47.36 5.48 36.92
C PRO A 229 46.00 6.18 36.69
N ALA A 230 45.82 6.89 35.58
CA ALA A 230 44.63 7.70 35.32
C ALA A 230 43.36 6.88 35.04
N ALA A 231 43.47 5.64 34.54
CA ALA A 231 42.32 4.84 34.10
C ALA A 231 41.57 4.10 35.23
N GLN A 232 42.14 4.02 36.45
CA GLN A 232 41.49 3.34 37.59
C GLN A 232 40.53 4.25 38.39
N SER A 233 40.59 5.57 38.18
CA SER A 233 39.80 6.52 38.97
C SER A 233 38.34 6.66 38.48
N GLU A 234 38.10 6.56 37.16
CA GLU A 234 36.76 6.79 36.59
C GLU A 234 35.77 5.65 36.88
N TYR A 235 36.24 4.39 36.94
CA TYR A 235 35.37 3.26 37.27
C TYR A 235 34.80 3.32 38.70
N ARG A 236 35.50 3.96 39.64
CA ARG A 236 35.06 4.07 41.04
C ARG A 236 34.01 5.17 41.26
N VAL A 237 33.92 6.15 40.37
CA VAL A 237 32.96 7.27 40.47
C VAL A 237 31.60 6.88 39.89
N ILE A 238 31.57 6.07 38.84
CA ILE A 238 30.33 5.65 38.18
C ILE A 238 29.50 4.72 39.08
N SER A 239 30.15 3.81 39.83
CA SER A 239 29.44 2.88 40.74
C SER A 239 28.80 3.57 41.95
N ARG A 240 29.39 4.67 42.46
CA ARG A 240 28.81 5.44 43.58
C ARG A 240 27.60 6.28 43.18
N ARG A 241 27.50 6.73 41.92
CA ARG A 241 26.33 7.48 41.40
C ARG A 241 25.11 6.59 41.17
N ALA A 242 25.28 5.30 40.86
CA ALA A 242 24.17 4.36 40.70
C ALA A 242 23.50 4.02 42.05
N ALA A 243 24.28 3.86 43.12
CA ALA A 243 23.76 3.50 44.45
C ALA A 243 22.97 4.65 45.13
N THR A 244 23.27 5.91 44.83
CA THR A 244 22.56 7.07 45.41
C THR A 244 21.23 7.38 44.72
N ARG A 245 21.07 7.01 43.44
CA ARG A 245 19.81 7.23 42.70
C ARG A 245 18.72 6.24 43.09
N HIS A 246 19.09 5.02 43.51
CA HIS A 246 18.14 4.00 43.95
C HIS A 246 17.55 4.23 45.36
N ARG A 247 18.22 5.01 46.21
CA ARG A 247 17.69 5.39 47.55
C ARG A 247 16.65 6.50 47.51
N ARG A 248 16.71 7.39 46.51
CA ARG A 248 15.77 8.52 46.40
C ARG A 248 14.37 8.10 45.90
N TYR A 249 14.28 7.04 45.11
CA TYR A 249 12.98 6.53 44.63
C TYR A 249 12.17 5.80 45.71
N ARG A 250 12.79 5.43 46.85
CA ARG A 250 12.11 4.71 47.93
C ARG A 250 11.58 5.61 49.04
N SER A 251 12.02 6.88 49.14
CA SER A 251 11.48 7.82 50.14
C SER A 251 10.24 8.57 49.68
N ASP A 252 10.07 8.79 48.37
CA ASP A 252 9.00 9.65 47.86
C ASP A 252 7.67 8.89 47.63
N GLY A 253 7.66 7.57 47.83
CA GLY A 253 6.47 6.71 47.69
C GLY A 253 5.72 6.40 48.98
N ALA A 254 6.02 7.08 50.09
CA ALA A 254 5.46 6.76 51.42
C ALA A 254 4.57 7.87 52.02
N HIS A 255 4.11 8.85 51.23
CA HIS A 255 3.29 9.96 51.73
C HIS A 255 1.85 10.07 51.19
N ASP A 256 1.40 9.18 50.31
CA ASP A 256 0.00 9.13 49.87
C ASP A 256 -0.70 7.85 50.35
N ALA A 257 -0.87 7.75 51.68
CA ALA A 257 -1.80 6.80 52.31
C ALA A 257 -2.18 7.31 53.70
N ALA A 258 -3.08 8.30 53.75
CA ALA A 258 -3.92 8.64 54.90
C ALA A 258 -5.18 9.35 54.41
#